data_AF-A0A0H4C667-F1
#
_entry.id   AF-A0A0H4C667-F1
#
_cell.length_a   1.000
_cell.length_b   1.000
_cell.length_c   1.000
_cell.angle_alpha   90.00
_cell.angle_beta   90.00
_cell.angle_gamma   90.00
#
_symmetry.space_group_name_H-M   'P 1'
#
loop_
_entity.id
_entity.type
_entity.pdbx_description
1 polymer ?
#
loop_
_entity_poly.entity_id
_entity_poly.type
_entity_poly.pdbx_seq_one_letter_code
_entity_poly.pdbx_strand_id
1 'polypeptide(L)'
;MLKNADLTGFTDEFSSVAAYERIDRATLQRRLLLALFALGTNMGIRVIVATGEHGESEAALRHIRRHFITVDNLCAAVTKLANATFAARERLAPDPAHQRGRARRGSTARWRLPGARTRSSLL
;
A
#
# COMPACT_ATOMS: atom_id res chain seq x y z
N MET A 1 -3.24 -21.18 -7.44
CA MET A 1 -3.10 -20.24 -6.30
C MET A 1 -3.52 -18.81 -6.68
N LEU A 2 -4.73 -18.59 -7.22
CA LEU A 2 -5.24 -17.23 -7.54
C LEU A 2 -6.35 -16.73 -6.60
N LYS A 3 -6.81 -17.57 -5.66
CA LYS A 3 -8.00 -17.30 -4.84
C LYS A 3 -7.82 -16.18 -3.80
N ASN A 4 -6.58 -15.84 -3.45
CA ASN A 4 -6.26 -14.89 -2.36
C ASN A 4 -5.65 -13.56 -2.82
N ALA A 5 -5.43 -13.36 -4.13
CA ALA A 5 -4.68 -12.20 -4.60
C ALA A 5 -5.49 -10.89 -4.57
N ASP A 6 -6.82 -10.97 -4.57
CA ASP A 6 -7.69 -9.79 -4.68
C ASP A 6 -8.58 -9.58 -3.46
N LEU A 7 -7.99 -9.62 -2.26
CA LEU A 7 -8.71 -9.35 -1.02
C LEU A 7 -9.15 -7.87 -0.89
N THR A 8 -8.67 -6.99 -1.78
CA THR A 8 -8.85 -5.53 -1.67
C THR A 8 -9.47 -4.88 -2.91
N GLY A 9 -9.68 -5.60 -4.01
CA GLY A 9 -10.20 -5.03 -5.26
C GLY A 9 -9.22 -4.03 -5.90
N PHE A 10 -7.93 -4.11 -5.60
CA PHE A 10 -6.94 -3.13 -6.08
C PHE A 10 -6.75 -3.20 -7.60
N THR A 11 -7.07 -4.35 -8.20
CA THR A 11 -6.99 -4.54 -9.66
C THR A 11 -7.96 -3.65 -10.43
N ASP A 12 -8.99 -3.11 -9.78
CA ASP A 12 -9.95 -2.16 -10.37
C ASP A 12 -9.33 -0.78 -10.67
N GLU A 13 -8.22 -0.43 -10.03
CA GLU A 13 -7.53 0.84 -10.30
C GLU A 13 -6.75 0.80 -11.63
N PHE A 14 -6.54 -0.38 -12.22
CA PHE A 14 -5.87 -0.55 -13.50
C PHE A 14 -6.88 -0.42 -14.64
N SER A 15 -7.41 0.79 -14.82
CA SER A 15 -8.24 1.14 -15.98
C SER A 15 -7.38 1.57 -17.17
N SER A 16 -7.75 1.19 -18.39
CA SER A 16 -7.00 1.61 -19.58
C SER A 16 -7.46 2.99 -20.05
N VAL A 17 -6.50 3.88 -20.33
CA VAL A 17 -6.75 5.24 -20.88
C VAL A 17 -7.20 5.18 -22.35
N ALA A 18 -6.91 4.09 -23.05
CA ALA A 18 -7.21 3.93 -24.46
C ALA A 18 -7.35 2.45 -24.83
N ALA A 19 -8.53 1.85 -24.63
CA ALA A 19 -9.07 0.84 -25.54
C ALA A 19 -10.42 0.32 -25.07
N TYR A 20 -11.37 0.35 -26.00
CA TYR A 20 -12.63 -0.37 -26.00
C TYR A 20 -12.39 -1.88 -26.25
N GLU A 21 -11.51 -2.51 -25.46
CA GLU A 21 -11.18 -3.93 -25.64
C GLU A 21 -11.99 -4.77 -24.66
N ARG A 22 -12.91 -5.60 -25.16
CA ARG A 22 -13.71 -6.54 -24.37
C ARG A 22 -12.83 -7.70 -23.88
N ILE A 23 -11.88 -7.41 -23.01
CA ILE A 23 -11.18 -8.44 -22.25
C ILE A 23 -12.08 -8.82 -21.08
N ASP A 24 -12.37 -10.11 -20.94
CA ASP A 24 -13.09 -10.62 -19.78
C ASP A 24 -12.35 -10.24 -18.48
N ARG A 25 -13.10 -9.85 -17.44
CA ARG A 25 -12.51 -9.33 -16.20
C ARG A 25 -11.59 -10.33 -15.51
N ALA A 26 -11.93 -11.62 -15.52
CA ALA A 26 -11.07 -12.65 -14.92
C ALA A 26 -9.77 -12.82 -15.70
N THR A 27 -9.81 -12.67 -17.03
CA THR A 27 -8.63 -12.71 -17.88
C THR A 27 -7.75 -11.48 -17.70
N LEU A 28 -8.34 -10.29 -17.64
CA LEU A 28 -7.62 -9.05 -17.35
C LEU A 28 -6.92 -9.13 -15.99
N GLN A 29 -7.64 -9.55 -14.95
CA GLN A 29 -7.12 -9.71 -13.60
C GLN A 29 -5.93 -10.68 -13.55
N ARG A 30 -6.05 -11.85 -14.18
CA ARG A 30 -4.96 -12.83 -14.25
C ARG A 30 -3.70 -12.21 -14.89
N ARG A 31 -3.87 -11.57 -16.04
CA ARG A 31 -2.74 -10.96 -16.77
C ARG A 31 -2.12 -9.79 -16.00
N LEU A 32 -2.92 -8.98 -15.33
CA LEU A 32 -2.43 -7.90 -14.44
C LEU A 32 -1.57 -8.47 -13.32
N LEU A 33 -2.05 -9.49 -12.63
CA LEU A 33 -1.31 -10.12 -11.53
C LEU A 33 0.02 -10.71 -12.02
N LEU A 34 0.04 -11.38 -13.17
CA LEU A 34 1.27 -11.93 -13.75
C LEU A 34 2.25 -10.82 -14.17
N ALA A 35 1.76 -9.74 -14.79
CA ALA A 35 2.59 -8.62 -15.20
C ALA A 35 3.16 -7.85 -14.00
N LEU A 36 2.35 -7.61 -12.97
CA LEU A 36 2.78 -6.99 -11.72
C LEU A 36 3.79 -7.86 -10.97
N PHE A 37 3.57 -9.18 -10.94
CA PHE A 37 4.53 -10.10 -10.36
C PHE A 37 5.87 -10.09 -11.10
N ALA A 38 5.86 -10.09 -12.44
CA ALA A 38 7.06 -9.97 -13.25
C ALA A 38 7.85 -8.68 -12.98
N LEU A 39 7.15 -7.57 -12.76
CA LEU A 39 7.73 -6.26 -12.46
C LEU A 39 8.25 -6.20 -11.02
N GLY A 40 7.44 -6.60 -10.03
CA GLY A 40 7.78 -6.50 -8.61
C GLY A 40 8.90 -7.45 -8.18
N THR A 41 9.07 -8.58 -8.86
CA THR A 41 10.14 -9.55 -8.59
C THR A 41 11.38 -9.35 -9.45
N ASN A 42 11.34 -8.40 -10.40
CA ASN A 42 12.38 -8.18 -11.40
C ASN A 42 12.73 -9.41 -12.26
N MET A 43 11.90 -10.46 -12.28
CA MET A 43 12.10 -11.64 -13.13
C MET A 43 11.89 -11.33 -14.62
N GLY A 44 11.02 -10.38 -14.93
CA GLY A 44 10.65 -10.02 -16.29
C GLY A 44 9.62 -10.97 -16.92
N ILE A 45 8.88 -10.47 -17.91
CA ILE A 45 7.72 -11.16 -18.50
C ILE A 45 8.11 -12.50 -19.16
N ARG A 46 9.28 -12.56 -19.81
CA ARG A 46 9.76 -13.78 -20.49
C ARG A 46 9.87 -14.97 -19.54
N VAL A 47 10.40 -14.73 -18.34
CA VAL A 47 10.59 -15.77 -17.32
C VAL A 47 9.25 -16.26 -16.79
N ILE A 48 8.29 -15.34 -16.57
CA ILE A 48 6.94 -15.72 -16.11
C ILE A 48 6.26 -16.65 -17.12
N VAL A 49 6.30 -16.31 -18.41
CA VAL A 49 5.70 -17.15 -19.47
C VAL A 49 6.39 -18.51 -19.58
N ALA A 50 7.70 -18.57 -19.38
CA ALA A 50 8.46 -19.81 -19.47
C ALA A 50 8.28 -20.75 -18.25
N THR A 51 7.98 -20.19 -17.07
CA THR A 51 7.91 -20.94 -15.81
C THR A 51 6.49 -21.27 -15.35
N GLY A 52 5.47 -20.65 -15.94
CA GLY A 52 4.08 -20.75 -15.47
C GLY A 52 3.15 -21.56 -16.37
N GLU A 53 2.36 -22.47 -15.77
CA GLU A 53 1.19 -23.10 -16.39
C GLU A 53 -0.04 -22.19 -16.31
N HIS A 54 0.05 -20.97 -16.84
CA HIS A 54 -1.05 -20.00 -16.83
C HIS A 54 -1.66 -19.76 -18.22
N GLY A 55 -1.09 -20.32 -19.28
CA GLY A 55 -1.63 -20.25 -20.65
C GLY A 55 -1.64 -18.85 -21.27
N GLU A 56 -0.85 -17.90 -20.73
CA GLU A 56 -0.80 -16.52 -21.22
C GLU A 56 0.47 -16.31 -22.05
N SER A 57 0.36 -15.59 -23.15
CA SER A 57 1.49 -15.30 -24.03
C SER A 57 2.29 -14.08 -23.56
N GLU A 58 3.57 -14.02 -23.94
CA GLU A 58 4.42 -12.85 -23.68
C GLU A 58 3.83 -11.57 -24.28
N ALA A 59 3.26 -11.65 -25.49
CA ALA A 59 2.61 -10.53 -26.15
C ALA A 59 1.42 -10.01 -25.33
N ALA A 60 0.58 -10.90 -24.79
CA ALA A 60 -0.56 -10.52 -23.96
C ALA A 60 -0.11 -9.80 -22.68
N LEU A 61 0.92 -10.29 -22.00
CA LEU A 61 1.43 -9.65 -20.78
C LEU A 61 2.12 -8.31 -21.06
N ARG A 62 2.83 -8.19 -22.19
CA ARG A 62 3.40 -6.91 -22.64
C ARG A 62 2.32 -5.90 -23.00
N HIS A 63 1.23 -6.35 -23.63
CA HIS A 63 0.06 -5.52 -23.92
C HIS A 63 -0.55 -4.95 -22.65
N ILE A 64 -0.78 -5.80 -21.64
CA ILE A 64 -1.33 -5.38 -20.34
C ILE A 64 -0.39 -4.38 -19.65
N ARG A 65 0.92 -4.67 -19.61
CA ARG A 65 1.89 -3.75 -19.03
C ARG A 65 1.84 -2.37 -19.68
N ARG A 66 1.73 -2.29 -21.01
CA ARG A 66 1.74 -1.03 -21.75
C ARG A 66 0.47 -0.19 -21.56
N HIS A 67 -0.69 -0.83 -21.49
CA HIS A 67 -1.98 -0.12 -21.58
C HIS A 67 -2.71 0.02 -20.24
N PHE A 68 -2.37 -0.77 -19.23
CA PHE A 68 -3.07 -0.79 -17.94
C PHE A 68 -2.16 -0.42 -16.77
N ILE A 69 -0.86 -0.73 -16.83
CA ILE A 69 0.11 -0.42 -15.77
C ILE A 69 0.77 0.94 -16.06
N THR A 70 0.08 2.00 -15.68
CA THR A 70 0.61 3.37 -15.66
C THR A 70 1.07 3.74 -14.25
N VAL A 71 1.89 4.78 -14.12
CA VAL A 71 2.32 5.29 -12.80
C VAL A 71 1.11 5.71 -11.98
N ASP A 72 0.15 6.41 -12.60
CA ASP A 72 -1.06 6.90 -11.91
C ASP A 72 -1.91 5.75 -11.37
N ASN A 73 -2.19 4.75 -12.21
CA ASN A 73 -2.98 3.57 -11.81
C ASN A 73 -2.26 2.78 -10.71
N LEU A 74 -0.92 2.66 -10.80
CA LEU A 74 -0.14 1.97 -9.79
C LEU A 74 -0.16 2.70 -8.45
N CYS A 75 -0.02 4.03 -8.45
CA CYS A 75 -0.13 4.86 -7.25
C CYS A 75 -1.52 4.74 -6.60
N ALA A 76 -2.59 4.79 -7.41
CA ALA A 76 -3.96 4.60 -6.93
C ALA A 76 -4.16 3.19 -6.33
N ALA A 77 -3.69 2.16 -7.02
CA ALA A 77 -3.73 0.77 -6.56
C ALA A 77 -3.01 0.57 -5.21
N VAL A 78 -1.79 1.09 -5.09
CA VAL A 78 -1.00 1.02 -3.85
C VAL A 78 -1.68 1.77 -2.71
N THR A 79 -2.25 2.96 -2.99
CA THR A 79 -2.99 3.75 -2.00
C THR A 79 -4.21 2.98 -1.48
N LYS A 80 -5.00 2.39 -2.39
CA LYS A 80 -6.15 1.56 -2.04
C LYS A 80 -5.73 0.34 -1.21
N LEU A 81 -4.66 -0.34 -1.61
CA LEU A 81 -4.12 -1.48 -0.88
C LEU A 81 -3.66 -1.09 0.53
N ALA A 82 -2.93 0.02 0.68
CA ALA A 82 -2.47 0.52 1.97
C ALA A 82 -3.64 0.87 2.89
N ASN A 83 -4.62 1.61 2.37
CA ASN A 83 -5.83 1.98 3.11
C ASN A 83 -6.63 0.75 3.55
N ALA A 84 -6.81 -0.24 2.67
CA ALA A 84 -7.46 -1.50 3.01
C ALA A 84 -6.70 -2.26 4.11
N THR A 85 -5.37 -2.24 4.06
CA THR A 85 -4.51 -2.86 5.09
C THR A 85 -4.65 -2.17 6.44
N PHE A 86 -4.68 -0.85 6.47
CA PHE A 86 -4.90 -0.09 7.71
C PHE A 86 -6.29 -0.34 8.29
N ALA A 87 -7.33 -0.34 7.46
CA ALA A 87 -8.70 -0.63 7.89
C ALA A 87 -8.84 -2.06 8.46
N ALA A 88 -8.16 -3.04 7.87
CA ALA A 88 -8.14 -4.41 8.39
C ALA A 88 -7.46 -4.49 9.76
N ARG A 89 -6.38 -3.72 9.98
CA ARG A 89 -5.70 -3.66 11.28
C ARG A 89 -6.53 -2.96 12.35
N GLU A 90 -7.19 -1.85 12.03
CA GLU A 90 -8.07 -1.14 12.98
C GLU A 90 -9.22 -2.05 13.44
N ARG A 91 -9.80 -2.83 12.52
CA ARG A 91 -10.84 -3.82 12.85
C ARG A 91 -10.34 -4.93 13.78
N LEU A 92 -9.05 -5.25 13.72
CA LEU A 92 -8.41 -6.27 14.55
C LEU A 92 -7.84 -5.71 15.87
N ALA A 93 -7.89 -4.38 16.06
CA ALA A 93 -7.47 -3.78 17.31
C ALA A 93 -8.45 -4.19 18.43
N PRO A 94 -7.95 -4.58 19.63
CA PRO A 94 -8.82 -4.90 20.75
C PRO A 94 -9.61 -3.66 21.18
N ASP A 95 -10.83 -3.91 21.68
CA ASP A 95 -11.81 -2.91 22.11
C ASP A 95 -11.17 -1.67 22.80
N PRO A 96 -11.43 -0.43 22.32
CA PRO A 96 -10.85 0.80 22.87
C PRO A 96 -11.25 1.11 24.33
N ALA A 97 -12.05 0.26 24.97
CA ALA A 97 -12.42 0.37 26.39
C ALA A 97 -11.22 0.42 27.37
N HIS A 98 -10.00 0.05 26.97
CA HIS A 98 -8.81 0.08 27.84
C HIS A 98 -8.01 1.41 27.85
N GLN A 99 -8.31 2.37 26.96
CA GLN A 99 -7.49 3.60 26.84
C GLN A 99 -8.02 4.84 27.59
N ARG A 100 -9.17 4.74 28.30
CA ARG A 100 -9.75 5.87 29.06
C ARG A 100 -9.13 6.11 30.45
N GLY A 101 -7.86 5.76 30.65
CA GLY A 101 -7.20 5.86 31.97
C GLY A 101 -6.06 6.88 32.10
N ARG A 102 -5.56 7.48 31.01
CA ARG A 102 -4.24 8.12 31.06
C ARG A 102 -4.08 9.42 30.27
N ALA A 103 -4.93 10.43 30.51
CA ALA A 103 -4.60 11.82 30.14
C ALA A 103 -5.48 12.88 30.84
N ARG A 104 -5.60 12.86 32.17
CA ARG A 104 -6.01 14.03 32.97
C ARG A 104 -5.24 14.13 34.29
N ARG A 105 -3.93 14.36 34.17
CA ARG A 105 -3.05 15.03 35.17
C ARG A 105 -2.03 15.75 34.29
N GLY A 106 -1.99 17.07 34.17
CA GLY A 106 -2.10 18.08 35.21
C GLY A 106 -0.92 19.03 34.99
N SER A 107 -1.21 20.34 35.03
CA SER A 107 -0.27 21.40 35.39
C SER A 107 0.93 21.68 34.48
N THR A 108 0.83 22.82 33.80
CA THR A 108 1.88 23.84 33.70
C THR A 108 3.07 23.63 34.64
N ALA A 109 4.22 23.18 34.10
CA ALA A 109 5.51 23.27 34.77
C ALA A 109 6.43 24.17 33.93
N ARG A 110 6.38 25.45 34.31
CA ARG A 110 7.32 26.52 34.00
C ARG A 110 8.76 26.04 34.28
N TRP A 111 9.58 25.92 33.24
CA TRP A 111 11.02 25.69 33.40
C TRP A 111 11.67 26.92 34.07
N ARG A 112 12.06 26.79 35.35
CA ARG A 112 13.05 27.68 35.99
C ARG A 112 14.37 26.92 36.08
N LEU A 113 15.41 27.48 35.47
CA LEU A 113 16.80 27.02 35.59
C LEU A 113 17.36 27.38 36.99
N PRO A 114 18.15 26.51 37.64
CA PRO A 114 18.82 26.82 38.89
C PRO A 114 20.20 27.44 38.67
N GLY A 115 20.50 28.52 39.41
CA GLY A 115 21.87 28.86 39.79
C GLY A 115 22.58 29.97 39.01
N ALA A 116 22.24 31.22 39.29
CA ALA A 116 23.21 32.32 39.23
C ALA A 116 23.42 32.85 40.66
N ARG A 117 24.67 32.72 41.12
CA ARG A 117 25.13 32.99 42.47
C ARG A 117 24.88 34.43 42.90
N THR A 118 24.26 34.60 44.07
CA THR A 118 24.44 35.76 44.93
C THR A 118 25.87 35.75 45.49
N ARG A 119 26.65 36.80 45.21
CA ARG A 119 27.69 37.26 46.13
C ARG A 119 27.23 38.60 46.69
N SER A 120 26.87 38.57 47.96
CA SER A 120 26.76 39.73 48.84
C SER A 120 28.14 40.01 49.41
N SER A 121 28.58 41.26 49.42
CA SER A 121 29.41 41.82 50.49
C SER A 121 29.62 43.32 50.24
N LEU A 122 28.87 44.10 51.03
CA LEU A 122 29.22 45.38 51.65
C LEU A 122 30.66 45.88 51.43
N LEU A 123 30.79 47.07 50.83
CA LEU A 123 31.45 48.27 51.36
C LEU A 123 31.29 49.42 50.35
#